data_AF-A0A0X8HU58-F1
#
_entry.id   AF-A0A0X8HU58-F1
#
_cell.length_a   1.000
_cell.length_b   1.000
_cell.length_c   1.000
_cell.angle_alpha   90.00
_cell.angle_beta   90.00
_cell.angle_gamma   90.00
#
_symmetry.space_group_name_H-M   'P 1'
#
loop_
_entity.id
_entity.type
_entity.pdbx_description
1 polymer ?
#
loop_
_entity_poly.entity_id
_entity_poly.type
_entity_poly.pdbx_seq_one_letter_code
_entity_poly.pdbx_strand_id
1 'polypeptide(L)'
;MLRSSVSRVARVTPIRYASVQAISKAAIIDLESRWESLPAVEQNELVAKLSERQKLPWSQLTKTEMQAAWYISYGSWGPRRPIHAKGDAAFIAKGVAVGLAFSVSVFLLCRYLGKDMPKTMTKEWQLKSDEYLKSKNANPWGGYSQVQSK
;
A
#
# COMPACT_ATOMS: atom_id res chain seq x y z
N MET A 1 84.75 39.34 7.01
CA MET A 1 83.30 39.47 7.30
C MET A 1 82.57 38.37 6.53
N LEU A 2 82.25 37.24 7.16
CA LEU A 2 81.52 36.13 6.53
C LEU A 2 80.05 36.23 6.93
N ARG A 3 79.17 36.54 5.98
CA ARG A 3 77.71 36.49 6.18
C ARG A 3 77.25 35.05 5.92
N SER A 4 76.84 34.34 6.97
CA SER A 4 76.14 33.06 6.83
C SER A 4 74.66 33.31 6.57
N SER A 5 74.20 33.02 5.36
CA SER A 5 72.77 32.99 5.04
C SER A 5 72.19 31.63 5.43
N VAL A 6 71.33 31.61 6.45
CA VAL A 6 70.55 30.41 6.80
C VAL A 6 69.22 30.48 6.06
N SER A 7 69.06 29.64 5.04
CA SER A 7 67.80 29.49 4.31
C SER A 7 66.82 28.63 5.12
N ARG A 8 65.69 29.21 5.56
CA ARG A 8 64.60 28.44 6.17
C ARG A 8 63.95 27.54 5.12
N VAL A 9 64.09 26.23 5.27
CA VAL A 9 63.36 25.25 4.47
C VAL A 9 61.93 25.16 5.01
N ALA A 10 60.96 25.63 4.22
CA ALA A 10 59.53 25.47 4.53
C ALA A 10 59.14 24.01 4.31
N ARG A 11 58.71 23.32 5.37
CA ARG A 11 58.22 21.94 5.29
C ARG A 11 56.79 21.96 4.73
N VAL A 12 56.62 21.68 3.44
CA VAL A 12 55.31 21.53 2.80
C VAL A 12 54.68 20.23 3.30
N THR A 13 53.66 20.33 4.15
CA THR A 13 52.80 19.19 4.52
C THR A 13 51.80 18.94 3.40
N PRO A 14 51.80 17.76 2.75
CA PRO A 14 50.80 17.46 1.74
C PRO A 14 49.42 17.37 2.39
N ILE A 15 48.51 18.25 1.99
CA ILE A 15 47.08 18.11 2.30
C ILE A 15 46.59 16.95 1.45
N ARG A 16 46.39 15.78 2.06
CA ARG A 16 45.65 14.70 1.42
C ARG A 16 44.19 15.10 1.39
N TYR A 17 43.68 15.49 0.22
CA TYR A 17 42.26 15.44 -0.02
C TYR A 17 41.85 13.97 0.08
N ALA A 18 41.09 13.61 1.11
CA ALA A 18 40.43 12.32 1.16
C ALA A 18 39.49 12.25 -0.06
N SER A 19 39.92 11.60 -1.12
CA SER A 19 39.06 11.36 -2.27
C SER A 19 38.02 10.31 -1.84
N VAL A 20 36.82 10.78 -1.49
CA VAL A 20 35.68 9.87 -1.32
C VAL A 20 35.37 9.33 -2.71
N GLN A 21 35.85 8.12 -2.97
CA GLN A 21 35.66 7.42 -4.24
C GLN A 21 34.17 7.23 -4.49
N ALA A 22 33.78 7.34 -5.77
CA ALA A 22 32.42 7.02 -6.18
C ALA A 22 32.08 5.59 -5.77
N ILE A 23 30.84 5.38 -5.33
CA ILE A 23 30.42 4.04 -4.89
C ILE A 23 30.31 3.15 -6.14
N SER A 24 30.76 1.91 -6.01
CA SER A 24 30.69 0.94 -7.11
C SER A 24 29.28 0.79 -7.64
N LYS A 25 29.12 0.84 -8.96
CA LYS A 25 27.82 0.67 -9.63
C LYS A 25 27.15 -0.66 -9.24
N ALA A 26 27.92 -1.73 -9.06
CA ALA A 26 27.40 -3.03 -8.63
C ALA A 26 26.75 -2.98 -7.25
N ALA A 27 27.23 -2.10 -6.36
CA ALA A 27 26.65 -1.93 -5.03
C ALA A 27 25.35 -1.10 -5.05
N ILE A 28 25.07 -0.32 -6.10
CA ILE A 28 23.97 0.66 -6.16
C ILE A 28 22.93 0.38 -7.27
N ILE A 29 23.24 -0.43 -8.28
CA ILE A 29 22.30 -0.78 -9.35
C ILE A 29 21.04 -1.49 -8.85
N ASP A 30 19.86 -1.09 -9.31
CA ASP A 30 18.58 -1.67 -8.90
C ASP A 30 18.38 -1.72 -7.38
N LEU A 31 18.85 -0.70 -6.64
CA LEU A 31 18.73 -0.67 -5.18
C LEU A 31 17.27 -0.81 -4.72
N GLU A 32 16.32 -0.30 -5.49
CA GLU A 32 14.89 -0.30 -5.15
C GLU A 32 14.30 -1.71 -4.95
N SER A 33 14.77 -2.70 -5.70
CA SER A 33 14.25 -4.06 -5.62
C SER A 33 14.90 -4.87 -4.49
N ARG A 34 16.11 -4.50 -4.08
CA ARG A 34 16.92 -5.26 -3.12
C ARG A 34 17.10 -4.62 -1.76
N TRP A 35 16.80 -3.32 -1.61
CA TRP A 35 17.02 -2.58 -0.37
C TRP A 35 16.48 -3.31 0.87
N GLU A 36 15.22 -3.78 0.83
CA GLU A 36 14.59 -4.49 1.94
C GLU A 36 15.19 -5.88 2.20
N SER A 37 15.87 -6.48 1.21
CA SER A 37 16.55 -7.78 1.35
C SER A 37 18.00 -7.67 1.83
N LEU A 38 18.61 -6.48 1.78
CA LEU A 38 19.98 -6.27 2.20
C LEU A 38 20.12 -6.43 3.73
N PRO A 39 21.22 -7.02 4.22
CA PRO A 39 21.54 -7.03 5.64
C PRO A 39 21.61 -5.60 6.21
N ALA A 40 21.16 -5.42 7.45
CA ALA A 40 21.17 -4.10 8.11
C ALA A 40 22.58 -3.46 8.17
N VAL A 41 23.63 -4.27 8.29
CA VAL A 41 25.02 -3.80 8.25
C VAL A 41 25.35 -3.17 6.90
N GLU A 42 24.99 -3.83 5.79
CA GLU A 42 25.23 -3.31 4.43
C GLU A 42 24.39 -2.08 4.13
N GLN A 43 23.13 -2.03 4.61
CA GLN A 43 22.29 -0.84 4.51
C GLN A 43 22.96 0.35 5.19
N ASN A 44 23.46 0.17 6.42
CA ASN A 44 24.14 1.22 7.18
C ASN A 44 25.44 1.67 6.49
N GLU A 45 26.23 0.74 5.96
CA GLU A 45 27.45 1.07 5.21
C GLU A 45 27.15 1.86 3.94
N LEU A 46 26.11 1.48 3.18
CA LEU A 46 25.70 2.20 1.97
C LEU A 46 25.21 3.60 2.31
N VAL A 47 24.41 3.75 3.37
CA VAL A 47 23.93 5.05 3.86
C VAL A 47 25.11 5.93 4.27
N ALA A 48 26.06 5.40 5.03
CA ALA A 48 27.25 6.14 5.44
C ALA A 48 28.07 6.60 4.23
N LYS A 49 28.35 5.70 3.27
CA LYS A 49 29.08 6.02 2.05
C LYS A 49 28.35 7.08 1.21
N LEU A 50 27.03 6.98 1.06
CA LEU A 50 26.23 7.97 0.32
C LEU A 50 26.21 9.33 1.03
N SER A 51 26.13 9.35 2.36
CA SER A 51 26.20 10.57 3.16
C SER A 51 27.53 11.29 2.98
N GLU A 52 28.65 10.56 2.97
CA GLU A 52 29.97 11.14 2.67
C GLU A 52 30.06 11.68 1.24
N ARG A 53 29.47 10.99 0.25
CA ARG A 53 29.42 11.48 -1.14
C ARG A 53 28.59 12.76 -1.29
N GLN A 54 27.49 12.89 -0.56
CA GLN A 54 26.60 14.06 -0.60
C GLN A 54 27.24 15.35 -0.06
N LYS A 55 28.33 15.26 0.71
CA LYS A 55 29.11 16.43 1.18
C LYS A 55 29.90 17.10 0.05
N LEU A 56 30.16 16.39 -1.05
CA LEU A 56 30.87 16.91 -2.23
C LEU A 56 29.93 17.69 -3.17
N PRO A 57 30.46 18.45 -4.15
CA PRO A 57 29.63 19.11 -5.14
C PRO A 57 28.72 18.13 -5.88
N TRP A 58 27.42 18.43 -5.95
CA TRP A 58 26.43 17.51 -6.52
C TRP A 58 26.59 17.25 -8.02
N SER A 59 27.32 18.10 -8.73
CA SER A 59 27.73 17.86 -10.11
C SER A 59 28.62 16.63 -10.28
N GLN A 60 29.28 16.17 -9.20
CA GLN A 60 30.15 15.01 -9.19
C GLN A 60 29.44 13.71 -8.75
N LEU A 61 28.15 13.78 -8.39
CA LEU A 61 27.36 12.59 -8.09
C LEU A 61 26.90 11.93 -9.40
N THR A 62 27.02 10.61 -9.46
CA THR A 62 26.49 9.84 -10.58
C THR A 62 24.96 9.78 -10.49
N LYS A 63 24.27 9.66 -11.63
CA LYS A 63 22.79 9.53 -11.66
C LYS A 63 22.28 8.36 -10.80
N THR A 64 23.04 7.27 -10.78
CA THR A 64 22.74 6.09 -9.95
C THR A 64 22.87 6.36 -8.46
N GLU A 65 23.89 7.12 -8.03
CA GLU A 65 24.03 7.55 -6.64
C GLU A 65 22.87 8.47 -6.23
N MET A 66 22.43 9.37 -7.12
CA MET A 66 21.28 10.24 -6.88
C MET A 66 19.98 9.44 -6.74
N GLN A 67 19.72 8.49 -7.64
CA GLN A 67 18.54 7.61 -7.57
C GLN A 67 18.52 6.80 -6.28
N ALA A 68 19.65 6.22 -5.88
CA ALA A 68 19.76 5.47 -4.65
C ALA A 68 19.59 6.33 -3.40
N ALA A 69 20.21 7.51 -3.36
CA ALA A 69 20.01 8.46 -2.28
C ALA A 69 18.54 8.87 -2.14
N TRP A 70 17.86 9.10 -3.27
CA TRP A 70 16.44 9.41 -3.29
C TRP A 70 15.60 8.24 -2.77
N TYR A 71 15.85 7.01 -3.23
CA TYR A 71 15.09 5.84 -2.81
C TYR A 71 15.29 5.52 -1.33
N ILE A 72 16.51 5.62 -0.79
CA ILE A 72 16.77 5.43 0.64
C ILE A 72 15.99 6.48 1.45
N SER A 73 15.98 7.73 1.02
CA SER A 73 15.37 8.82 1.78
C SER A 73 13.83 8.87 1.67
N TYR A 74 13.29 8.53 0.49
CA TYR A 74 11.90 8.78 0.14
C TYR A 74 11.14 7.57 -0.43
N GLY A 75 11.81 6.43 -0.63
CA GLY A 75 11.21 5.22 -1.18
C GLY A 75 10.11 4.61 -0.29
N SER A 76 9.32 3.73 -0.88
CA SER A 76 8.16 3.10 -0.22
C SER A 76 8.56 1.89 0.63
N TRP A 77 9.54 2.07 1.51
CA TRP A 77 10.08 1.04 2.40
C TRP A 77 10.00 1.49 3.87
N GLY A 78 10.16 0.55 4.80
CA GLY A 78 10.17 0.84 6.24
C GLY A 78 8.91 1.62 6.69
N PRO A 79 9.04 2.81 7.31
CA PRO A 79 7.89 3.62 7.74
C PRO A 79 6.96 4.08 6.62
N ARG A 80 7.40 4.07 5.36
CA ARG A 80 6.65 4.54 4.18
C ARG A 80 6.05 3.40 3.35
N ARG A 81 6.06 2.18 3.87
CA ARG A 81 5.44 1.04 3.18
C ARG A 81 3.94 1.32 3.01
N PRO A 82 3.35 1.11 1.81
CA PRO A 82 1.92 1.30 1.62
C PRO A 82 1.12 0.36 2.54
N ILE A 83 -0.02 0.84 3.04
CA ILE A 83 -0.91 0.06 3.91
C ILE A 83 -1.44 -1.18 3.17
N HIS A 84 -1.69 -1.03 1.86
CA HIS A 84 -2.11 -2.11 0.99
C HIS A 84 -0.96 -2.47 0.05
N ALA A 85 -0.37 -3.64 0.29
CA ALA A 85 0.61 -4.22 -0.61
C ALA A 85 -0.07 -4.74 -1.89
N LYS A 86 0.75 -5.09 -2.88
CA LYS A 86 0.27 -5.71 -4.11
C LYS A 86 -0.41 -7.04 -3.76
N GLY A 87 -1.70 -7.16 -4.06
CA GLY A 87 -2.50 -8.36 -3.81
C GLY A 87 -3.50 -8.24 -2.66
N ASP A 88 -3.29 -7.32 -1.72
CA ASP A 88 -4.15 -7.17 -0.54
C ASP A 88 -5.59 -6.82 -0.90
N ALA A 89 -5.78 -5.92 -1.87
CA ALA A 89 -7.12 -5.54 -2.34
C ALA A 89 -7.90 -6.74 -2.88
N ALA A 90 -7.23 -7.63 -3.63
CA ALA A 90 -7.85 -8.84 -4.16
C ALA A 90 -8.15 -9.85 -3.05
N PHE A 91 -7.27 -9.97 -2.06
CA PHE A 91 -7.50 -10.81 -0.87
C PHE A 91 -8.71 -10.33 -0.07
N ILE A 92 -8.80 -9.02 0.20
CA ILE A 92 -9.94 -8.40 0.91
C ILE A 92 -11.24 -8.61 0.13
N ALA A 93 -11.25 -8.35 -1.18
CA ALA A 93 -12.45 -8.53 -2.01
C ALA A 93 -12.94 -9.99 -2.00
N LYS A 94 -12.02 -10.96 -2.09
CA LYS A 94 -12.35 -12.39 -1.97
C LYS A 94 -12.89 -12.72 -0.57
N GLY A 95 -12.27 -12.18 0.48
CA GLY A 95 -12.73 -12.37 1.85
C GLY A 95 -14.15 -11.86 2.07
N VAL A 96 -14.47 -10.66 1.55
CA VAL A 96 -15.83 -10.09 1.61
C VAL A 96 -16.82 -10.96 0.83
N ALA A 97 -16.48 -11.39 -0.38
CA ALA A 97 -17.35 -12.24 -1.19
C ALA A 97 -17.65 -13.59 -0.51
N VAL A 98 -16.63 -14.22 0.07
CA VAL A 98 -16.78 -15.46 0.85
C VAL A 98 -17.62 -15.23 2.09
N GLY A 99 -17.41 -14.12 2.82
CA GLY A 99 -18.20 -13.77 4.00
C GLY A 99 -19.69 -13.57 3.68
N LEU A 100 -20.00 -12.89 2.57
CA LEU A 100 -21.36 -12.72 2.09
C LEU A 100 -22.00 -14.05 1.65
N ALA A 101 -21.26 -14.88 0.90
CA ALA A 101 -21.76 -16.18 0.51
C ALA A 101 -22.05 -17.05 1.74
N PHE A 102 -21.14 -17.07 2.71
CA PHE A 102 -21.28 -17.81 3.95
C PHE A 102 -22.50 -17.34 4.76
N SER A 103 -22.68 -16.02 4.92
CA SER A 103 -23.82 -15.48 5.68
C SER A 103 -25.17 -15.83 5.04
N VAL A 104 -25.25 -15.73 3.70
CA VAL A 104 -26.46 -16.15 2.95
C VAL A 104 -26.68 -17.66 3.08
N SER A 105 -25.64 -18.48 2.99
CA SER A 105 -25.77 -19.94 3.17
C SER A 105 -26.28 -20.30 4.55
N VAL A 106 -25.75 -19.69 5.61
CA VAL A 106 -26.22 -19.90 6.98
C VAL A 106 -27.67 -19.44 7.12
N PHE A 107 -28.02 -18.27 6.59
CA PHE A 107 -29.40 -17.78 6.61
C PHE A 107 -30.36 -18.74 5.91
N LEU A 108 -30.00 -19.25 4.73
CA LEU A 108 -30.82 -20.20 3.98
C LEU A 108 -30.98 -21.54 4.72
N LEU A 109 -29.93 -22.03 5.39
CA LEU A 109 -30.01 -23.23 6.21
C LEU A 109 -30.97 -23.04 7.38
N CYS A 110 -30.83 -21.94 8.13
CA CYS A 110 -31.75 -21.60 9.21
C CYS A 110 -33.19 -21.42 8.70
N ARG A 111 -33.36 -20.79 7.53
CA ARG A 111 -34.68 -20.55 6.92
C ARG A 111 -35.34 -21.85 6.45
N TYR A 112 -34.56 -22.81 5.97
CA TYR A 112 -35.03 -24.13 5.54
C TYR A 112 -35.55 -24.97 6.71
N LEU A 113 -34.88 -24.88 7.87
CA LEU A 113 -35.30 -25.55 9.10
C LEU A 113 -36.45 -24.84 9.85
N GLY A 114 -36.94 -23.72 9.31
CA GLY A 114 -38.02 -22.93 9.90
C GLY A 114 -39.41 -23.55 9.69
N LYS A 115 -40.41 -22.95 10.34
CA LYS A 115 -41.83 -23.34 10.20
C LYS A 115 -42.39 -22.98 8.82
N ASP A 116 -43.49 -23.65 8.46
CA ASP A 116 -44.24 -23.39 7.25
C ASP A 116 -44.79 -21.95 7.19
N MET A 117 -44.97 -21.47 5.96
CA MET A 117 -45.55 -20.15 5.70
C MET A 117 -47.04 -20.10 6.08
N PRO A 118 -47.56 -18.94 6.52
CA PRO A 118 -48.98 -18.81 6.82
C PRO A 118 -49.82 -18.97 5.56
N LYS A 119 -51.04 -19.51 5.73
CA LYS A 119 -51.97 -19.82 4.63
C LYS A 119 -52.36 -18.60 3.77
N THR A 120 -52.24 -17.40 4.32
CA THR A 120 -52.56 -16.13 3.65
C THR A 120 -51.45 -15.63 2.73
N MET A 121 -50.26 -16.25 2.75
CA MET A 121 -49.11 -15.85 1.93
C MET A 121 -49.06 -16.58 0.57
N THR A 122 -50.23 -16.89 0.00
CA THR A 122 -50.37 -17.40 -1.36
C THR A 122 -50.88 -16.29 -2.28
N LYS A 123 -50.53 -16.36 -3.57
CA LYS A 123 -50.97 -15.37 -4.56
C LYS A 123 -52.50 -15.33 -4.71
N GLU A 124 -53.15 -16.49 -4.69
CA GLU A 124 -54.62 -16.58 -4.78
C GLU A 124 -55.31 -15.86 -3.62
N TRP A 125 -54.82 -16.05 -2.39
CA TRP A 125 -55.36 -15.36 -1.22
C TRP A 125 -55.15 -13.85 -1.30
N GLN A 126 -53.98 -13.42 -1.76
CA GLN A 126 -53.66 -12.00 -1.94
C GLN A 126 -54.54 -11.36 -3.01
N LEU A 127 -54.79 -12.03 -4.15
CA LEU A 127 -55.72 -11.55 -5.18
C LEU A 127 -57.15 -11.41 -4.65
N LYS A 128 -57.61 -12.35 -3.82
CA LYS A 128 -58.92 -12.24 -3.16
C LYS A 128 -58.98 -11.10 -2.14
N SER A 129 -57.88 -10.85 -1.46
CA SER A 129 -57.75 -9.71 -0.56
C SER A 129 -57.80 -8.39 -1.34
N ASP A 130 -57.17 -8.34 -2.51
CA ASP A 130 -57.22 -7.18 -3.42
C ASP A 130 -58.64 -6.94 -3.96
N GLU A 131 -59.37 -7.98 -4.36
CA GLU A 131 -60.78 -7.88 -4.76
C GLU A 131 -61.63 -7.24 -3.64
N TYR A 132 -61.40 -7.67 -2.39
CA TYR A 132 -62.07 -7.09 -1.24
C TYR A 132 -61.67 -5.62 -1.01
N LEU A 133 -60.38 -5.27 -1.05
CA LEU A 133 -59.91 -3.90 -0.88
C LEU A 133 -60.44 -2.95 -1.95
N LYS A 134 -60.53 -3.43 -3.19
CA LYS A 134 -61.16 -2.72 -4.31
C LYS A 134 -62.64 -2.47 -4.02
N SER A 135 -63.36 -3.46 -3.49
CA SER A 135 -64.78 -3.31 -3.12
C SER A 135 -65.03 -2.28 -2.01
N LYS A 136 -63.99 -1.93 -1.25
CA LYS A 136 -64.02 -0.94 -0.16
C LYS A 136 -63.35 0.39 -0.51
N ASN A 137 -62.95 0.60 -1.77
CA ASN A 137 -62.24 1.79 -2.23
C ASN A 137 -61.00 2.11 -1.35
N ALA A 138 -60.33 1.09 -0.84
CA ALA A 138 -59.14 1.26 -0.01
C ALA A 138 -57.98 1.84 -0.84
N ASN A 139 -57.18 2.73 -0.23
CA ASN A 139 -56.06 3.45 -0.85
C ASN A 139 -56.37 4.05 -2.24
N PRO A 140 -57.31 5.00 -2.33
CA PRO A 140 -57.84 5.47 -3.62
C PRO A 140 -56.85 6.27 -4.48
N TRP A 141 -55.77 6.82 -3.92
CA TRP A 141 -54.72 7.55 -4.66
C TRP A 141 -53.39 6.80 -4.75
N GLY A 142 -53.25 5.67 -4.04
CA GLY A 142 -52.02 4.88 -3.99
C GLY A 142 -52.18 3.50 -4.62
N GLY A 143 -51.48 2.51 -4.07
CA GLY A 143 -51.68 1.09 -4.39
C GLY A 143 -52.37 0.35 -3.25
N TYR A 144 -53.39 -0.45 -3.56
CA TYR A 144 -54.03 -1.36 -2.61
C TYR A 144 -53.62 -2.82 -2.80
N SER A 145 -52.89 -3.14 -3.89
CA SER A 145 -52.54 -4.52 -4.20
C SER A 145 -51.55 -5.09 -3.18
N GLN A 146 -51.84 -6.29 -2.69
CA GLN A 146 -51.07 -7.03 -1.69
C GLN A 146 -50.28 -8.18 -2.31
N VAL A 147 -50.29 -8.33 -3.64
CA VAL A 147 -49.62 -9.44 -4.32
C VAL A 147 -48.10 -9.28 -4.20
N GLN A 148 -47.50 -10.17 -3.40
CA GLN A 148 -46.06 -10.26 -3.17
C GLN A 148 -45.55 -11.70 -3.23
N SER A 149 -46.45 -12.67 -3.20
CA SER A 149 -46.14 -14.09 -3.38
C SER A 149 -46.22 -14.48 -4.85
N LYS A 150 -45.41 -15.48 -5.24
CA LYS A 150 -45.40 -16.03 -6.61
C LYS A 150 -46.63 -16.88 -6.88
#